data_AF-A0A1Z4QTX5-F1
#
_entry.id   AF-A0A1Z4QTX5-F1
#
_cell.length_a   1.000
_cell.length_b   1.000
_cell.length_c   1.000
_cell.angle_alpha   90.00
_cell.angle_beta   90.00
_cell.angle_gamma   90.00
#
_symmetry.space_group_name_H-M   'P 1'
#
loop_
_entity.id
_entity.type
_entity.pdbx_description
1 polymer ?
#
loop_
_entity_poly.entity_id
_entity_poly.type
_entity_poly.pdbx_seq_one_letter_code
_entity_poly.pdbx_strand_id
1 'polypeptide(L)'
;MKVTKNNQLLINIAVVGAIALLFILGGKSKTVEKPAIAENITQPTTPNDEDEEKLPNSILQKNRPLKMSISVDSPSFLKVQLGDEIKEGQVISDNSTERQRLERQKKSIQLQIDNLNSKTLIAPTSPPPTPQLRSLPPAAFEEEQANISQAQLKLKQARAVLASRSKLLTTDNPERRAEFEKAGAALALASQKIEEQEQMIAAMNDMKMQPEILQHEQSKLKKLQSELNQAQSEVEQTQAKLSAAAIVQSQELEQLQTNVALAESELKVSKSRLETARTHRQVQEYQASVEESKRSQSETQAKQDFERSRLQYEEAVRNKDYQLAQLGISLSTVEDKLADIPIVRSPRSGYVKKIKPWVGKDGKYTTTITIAAADISPKNGVGTKSKPPTTTNADTNPDNTP
;
A
#
# COMPACT_ATOMS: atom_id res chain seq x y z
N MET A 1 -27.83 15.18 -46.57
CA MET A 1 -28.54 13.91 -46.80
C MET A 1 -27.71 12.75 -46.25
N LYS A 2 -28.38 11.78 -45.62
CA LYS A 2 -27.89 10.51 -45.04
C LYS A 2 -27.28 10.57 -43.62
N VAL A 3 -28.24 10.64 -42.69
CA VAL A 3 -28.24 10.01 -41.37
C VAL A 3 -28.40 8.48 -41.53
N THR A 4 -28.11 7.75 -40.45
CA THR A 4 -28.44 6.35 -40.09
C THR A 4 -27.34 5.31 -40.24
N LYS A 5 -26.71 4.96 -39.10
CA LYS A 5 -26.35 3.59 -38.66
C LYS A 5 -25.82 3.70 -37.22
N ASN A 6 -26.67 3.53 -36.21
CA ASN A 6 -26.21 3.31 -34.81
C ASN A 6 -27.25 2.67 -33.86
N ASN A 7 -28.32 2.03 -34.38
CA ASN A 7 -29.40 1.48 -33.55
C ASN A 7 -29.40 -0.05 -33.37
N GLN A 8 -28.34 -0.77 -33.77
CA GLN A 8 -28.28 -2.23 -33.61
C GLN A 8 -27.51 -2.72 -32.38
N LEU A 9 -26.79 -1.86 -31.65
CA LEU A 9 -25.98 -2.31 -30.52
C LEU A 9 -26.75 -2.38 -29.19
N LEU A 10 -27.93 -1.75 -29.09
CA LEU A 10 -28.68 -1.63 -27.83
C LEU A 10 -29.63 -2.81 -27.54
N ILE A 11 -29.90 -3.70 -28.51
CA ILE A 11 -30.89 -4.78 -28.34
C ILE A 11 -30.27 -6.04 -27.71
N ASN A 12 -28.95 -6.25 -27.83
CA ASN A 12 -28.31 -7.49 -27.36
C ASN A 12 -27.97 -7.51 -25.86
N ILE A 13 -28.03 -6.38 -25.15
CA ILE A 13 -27.67 -6.32 -23.72
C ILE A 13 -28.87 -6.60 -22.80
N ALA A 14 -30.10 -6.51 -23.31
CA ALA A 14 -31.31 -6.71 -22.51
C ALA A 14 -31.69 -8.19 -22.27
N VAL A 15 -31.14 -9.14 -23.04
CA VAL A 15 -31.57 -10.55 -22.99
C VAL A 15 -30.74 -11.42 -22.03
N VAL A 16 -29.53 -10.98 -21.64
CA VAL A 16 -28.67 -11.76 -20.73
C VAL A 16 -29.01 -11.51 -19.25
N GLY A 17 -29.71 -10.42 -18.93
CA GLY A 17 -30.10 -10.09 -17.54
C GLY A 17 -31.27 -10.90 -16.96
N ALA A 18 -32.05 -11.60 -17.79
CA ALA A 18 -33.28 -12.28 -17.35
C ALA A 18 -33.07 -13.75 -16.91
N ILE A 19 -31.90 -14.36 -17.19
CA ILE A 19 -31.63 -15.77 -16.88
C ILE A 19 -30.97 -15.94 -15.49
N ALA A 20 -30.38 -14.88 -14.94
CA ALA A 20 -29.68 -14.94 -13.65
C ALA A 20 -30.60 -14.80 -12.41
N LEU A 21 -31.90 -14.50 -12.59
CA LEU A 21 -32.83 -14.19 -11.50
C LEU A 21 -33.84 -15.31 -11.19
N LEU A 22 -33.73 -16.47 -11.86
CA LEU A 22 -34.67 -17.59 -11.71
C LEU A 22 -34.15 -18.76 -10.84
N PHE A 23 -32.98 -18.66 -10.21
CA PHE A 23 -32.36 -19.78 -9.46
C PHE A 23 -32.33 -19.66 -7.93
N ILE A 24 -33.02 -18.69 -7.30
CA ILE A 24 -32.92 -18.47 -5.84
C ILE A 24 -34.19 -18.84 -5.05
N LEU A 25 -35.25 -19.38 -5.67
CA LEU A 25 -36.47 -19.77 -4.94
C LEU A 25 -36.83 -21.26 -5.07
N GLY A 26 -36.69 -22.00 -3.96
CA GLY A 26 -37.24 -23.34 -3.75
C GLY A 26 -36.15 -24.35 -3.35
N GLY A 27 -36.23 -25.12 -2.27
CA GLY A 27 -37.28 -25.37 -1.31
C GLY A 27 -36.71 -26.21 -0.16
N LYS A 28 -37.41 -26.14 0.99
CA LYS A 28 -37.09 -26.78 2.26
C LYS A 28 -37.30 -28.30 2.27
N SER A 29 -36.77 -28.91 3.34
CA SER A 29 -37.13 -30.19 3.99
C SER A 29 -36.34 -31.41 3.51
N LYS A 30 -35.89 -32.37 4.35
CA LYS A 30 -36.44 -32.85 5.64
C LYS A 30 -35.44 -33.85 6.30
N THR A 31 -35.60 -34.01 7.63
CA THR A 31 -35.32 -35.23 8.46
C THR A 31 -33.87 -35.74 8.57
N VAL A 32 -33.19 -35.60 9.72
CA VAL A 32 -33.31 -36.40 10.97
C VAL A 32 -32.90 -37.86 10.77
N GLU A 33 -31.67 -38.19 11.19
CA GLU A 33 -31.34 -39.50 11.75
C GLU A 33 -30.74 -39.29 13.14
N LYS A 34 -31.50 -39.70 14.15
CA LYS A 34 -31.02 -40.08 15.47
C LYS A 34 -30.51 -41.52 15.36
N PRO A 35 -29.46 -41.93 16.09
CA PRO A 35 -29.43 -43.28 16.62
C PRO A 35 -30.17 -43.30 17.97
N ALA A 36 -31.29 -44.04 17.99
CA ALA A 36 -31.92 -44.58 19.20
C ALA A 36 -31.10 -45.79 19.68
N ILE A 37 -30.71 -45.82 20.96
CA ILE A 37 -31.22 -46.70 22.03
C ILE A 37 -31.11 -48.21 21.73
N ALA A 38 -30.22 -48.86 22.48
CA ALA A 38 -30.40 -50.16 23.12
C ALA A 38 -29.18 -50.37 24.04
N GLU A 39 -29.23 -50.92 25.25
CA GLU A 39 -30.30 -51.25 26.16
C GLU A 39 -29.59 -51.55 27.48
N ASN A 40 -30.12 -51.02 28.57
CA ASN A 40 -29.67 -51.28 29.92
C ASN A 40 -30.19 -52.66 30.31
N ILE A 41 -29.31 -53.60 30.66
CA ILE A 41 -29.72 -54.80 31.39
C ILE A 41 -28.92 -54.90 32.68
N THR A 42 -29.72 -54.79 33.72
CA THR A 42 -29.47 -54.88 35.15
C THR A 42 -28.71 -56.13 35.57
N GLN A 43 -27.93 -55.94 36.64
CA GLN A 43 -27.49 -56.93 37.62
C GLN A 43 -28.49 -58.07 37.86
N PRO A 44 -27.97 -59.22 38.29
CA PRO A 44 -28.46 -59.83 39.52
C PRO A 44 -27.41 -59.70 40.62
N THR A 45 -27.86 -59.15 41.74
CA THR A 45 -27.15 -59.11 43.01
C THR A 45 -27.27 -60.47 43.73
N THR A 46 -26.29 -60.70 44.61
CA THR A 46 -26.28 -61.55 45.83
C THR A 46 -25.99 -63.04 45.64
N PRO A 47 -25.54 -63.72 46.71
CA PRO A 47 -24.35 -63.40 47.51
C PRO A 47 -23.52 -64.68 47.71
N ASN A 48 -22.23 -64.57 47.98
CA ASN A 48 -21.57 -65.60 48.78
C ASN A 48 -20.36 -65.00 49.45
N ASP A 49 -20.51 -64.86 50.76
CA ASP A 49 -19.44 -64.87 51.74
C ASP A 49 -18.52 -66.06 51.45
N GLU A 50 -17.30 -65.79 51.02
CA GLU A 50 -16.16 -66.62 51.41
C GLU A 50 -15.02 -65.66 51.78
N ASP A 51 -14.89 -65.50 53.09
CA ASP A 51 -13.67 -65.07 53.77
C ASP A 51 -12.49 -65.93 53.29
N GLU A 52 -11.83 -65.55 52.20
CA GLU A 52 -10.46 -66.01 51.94
C GLU A 52 -9.47 -65.06 52.61
N GLU A 53 -9.25 -65.39 53.88
CA GLU A 53 -8.04 -65.18 54.65
C GLU A 53 -6.85 -64.65 53.83
N LYS A 54 -6.41 -63.44 54.19
CA LYS A 54 -5.00 -63.07 54.10
C LYS A 54 -4.20 -64.08 54.93
N LEU A 55 -3.82 -65.18 54.31
CA LEU A 55 -2.91 -66.15 54.90
C LEU A 55 -1.60 -65.42 55.23
N PRO A 56 -1.14 -65.48 56.49
CA PRO A 56 0.16 -64.94 56.86
C PRO A 56 1.23 -65.75 56.12
N ASN A 57 1.96 -65.10 55.21
CA ASN A 57 3.12 -65.66 54.53
C ASN A 57 4.05 -66.29 55.56
N SER A 58 3.94 -67.61 55.70
CA SER A 58 4.57 -68.39 56.75
C SER A 58 6.09 -68.27 56.62
N ILE A 59 6.73 -67.94 57.73
CA ILE A 59 8.19 -67.80 57.90
C ILE A 59 8.93 -69.08 57.42
N LEU A 60 8.25 -70.22 57.30
CA LEU A 60 8.75 -71.50 56.78
C LEU A 60 8.80 -71.63 55.25
N GLN A 61 8.04 -70.84 54.47
CA GLN A 61 8.16 -70.82 53.01
C GLN A 61 9.33 -69.95 52.53
N LYS A 62 9.76 -68.97 53.35
CA LYS A 62 10.92 -68.12 53.06
C LYS A 62 12.24 -68.91 52.97
N ASN A 63 12.38 -70.01 53.71
CA ASN A 63 13.65 -70.77 53.82
C ASN A 63 13.80 -71.96 52.85
N ARG A 64 12.75 -72.36 52.12
CA ARG A 64 12.86 -73.47 51.13
C ARG A 64 13.51 -72.99 49.84
N PRO A 65 14.38 -73.75 49.15
CA PRO A 65 14.95 -73.31 47.88
C PRO A 65 13.86 -73.12 46.81
N LEU A 66 13.79 -71.92 46.23
CA LEU A 66 12.82 -71.55 45.21
C LEU A 66 13.38 -71.96 43.85
N LYS A 67 12.64 -72.81 43.14
CA LYS A 67 12.94 -73.18 41.76
C LYS A 67 12.06 -72.35 40.83
N MET A 68 12.66 -71.55 39.97
CA MET A 68 11.96 -70.80 38.94
C MET A 68 12.43 -71.23 37.56
N SER A 69 11.49 -71.34 36.61
CA SER A 69 11.78 -71.55 35.21
C SER A 69 11.78 -70.20 34.50
N ILE A 70 12.84 -69.89 33.77
CA ILE A 70 13.01 -68.64 33.05
C ILE A 70 13.10 -68.98 31.57
N SER A 71 12.29 -68.33 30.75
CA SER A 71 12.32 -68.43 29.29
C SER A 71 12.77 -67.09 28.70
N VAL A 72 13.79 -67.12 27.85
CA VAL A 72 14.38 -65.94 27.19
C VAL A 72 14.73 -66.25 25.74
N ASP A 73 14.83 -65.23 24.90
CA ASP A 73 15.18 -65.41 23.47
C ASP A 73 16.69 -65.58 23.25
N SER A 74 17.52 -65.17 24.21
CA SER A 74 18.97 -65.40 24.19
C SER A 74 19.53 -65.72 25.57
N PRO A 75 20.43 -66.72 25.69
CA PRO A 75 21.11 -67.06 26.95
C PRO A 75 21.89 -65.90 27.60
N SER A 76 22.32 -64.92 26.80
CA SER A 76 23.10 -63.76 27.25
C SER A 76 22.28 -62.74 28.05
N PHE A 77 20.95 -62.88 28.09
CA PHE A 77 20.05 -61.99 28.84
C PHE A 77 19.99 -62.31 30.33
N LEU A 78 20.65 -63.38 30.79
CA LEU A 78 20.75 -63.72 32.20
C LEU A 78 21.83 -62.87 32.88
N LYS A 79 21.44 -62.14 33.92
CA LYS A 79 22.32 -61.19 34.62
C LYS A 79 22.98 -61.74 35.88
N VAL A 80 22.67 -62.98 36.26
CA VAL A 80 23.10 -63.60 37.51
C VAL A 80 23.98 -64.82 37.26
N GLN A 81 25.02 -64.97 38.06
CA GLN A 81 25.96 -66.10 38.03
C GLN A 81 25.76 -67.02 39.24
N LEU A 82 26.40 -68.18 39.20
CA LEU A 82 26.31 -69.15 40.29
C LEU A 82 27.03 -68.61 41.53
N GLY A 83 26.34 -68.62 42.68
CA GLY A 83 26.85 -68.06 43.94
C GLY A 83 26.51 -66.59 44.19
N ASP A 84 25.92 -65.88 43.22
CA ASP A 84 25.57 -64.47 43.38
C ASP A 84 24.47 -64.27 44.43
N GLU A 85 24.59 -63.18 45.20
CA GLU A 85 23.55 -62.69 46.09
C GLU A 85 22.53 -61.87 45.30
N ILE A 86 21.26 -62.29 45.37
CA ILE A 86 20.14 -61.62 44.71
C ILE A 86 19.20 -61.08 45.77
N LYS A 87 18.78 -59.83 45.64
CA LYS A 87 17.73 -59.22 46.48
C LYS A 87 16.35 -59.40 45.87
N GLU A 88 15.32 -59.41 46.70
CA GLU A 88 13.93 -59.31 46.23
C GLU A 88 13.76 -58.10 45.30
N GLY A 89 13.12 -58.31 44.15
CA GLY A 89 12.95 -57.31 43.10
C GLY A 89 14.15 -57.13 42.15
N GLN A 90 15.31 -57.71 42.44
CA GLN A 90 16.49 -57.63 41.57
C GLN A 90 16.24 -58.36 40.24
N VAL A 91 16.71 -57.77 39.15
CA VAL A 91 16.52 -58.27 37.79
C VAL A 91 17.41 -59.50 37.56
N ILE A 92 16.78 -60.64 37.29
CA ILE A 92 17.44 -61.91 37.01
C ILE A 92 17.71 -62.05 35.52
N SER A 93 16.76 -61.63 34.68
CA SER A 93 16.94 -61.59 33.22
C SER A 93 16.27 -60.38 32.60
N ASP A 94 16.96 -59.75 31.65
CA ASP A 94 16.51 -58.58 30.91
C ASP A 94 17.30 -58.44 29.60
N ASN A 95 16.60 -58.15 28.50
CA ASN A 95 17.21 -57.78 27.24
C ASN A 95 17.62 -56.29 27.27
N SER A 96 18.72 -56.01 27.97
CA SER A 96 19.19 -54.64 28.18
C SER A 96 19.67 -53.96 26.89
N THR A 97 20.16 -54.71 25.90
CA THR A 97 20.63 -54.16 24.63
C THR A 97 19.49 -53.63 23.78
N GLU A 98 18.39 -54.38 23.65
CA GLU A 98 17.23 -53.93 22.88
C GLU A 98 16.48 -52.83 23.62
N ARG A 99 16.33 -52.94 24.95
CA ARG A 99 15.76 -51.87 25.77
C ARG A 99 16.54 -50.57 25.61
N GLN A 100 17.87 -50.61 25.71
CA GLN A 100 18.70 -49.41 25.53
C GLN A 100 18.61 -48.84 24.11
N ARG A 101 18.50 -49.69 23.07
CA ARG A 101 18.29 -49.25 21.70
C ARG A 101 16.96 -48.53 21.54
N LEU A 102 15.87 -49.12 22.01
CA LEU A 102 14.52 -48.53 21.93
C LEU A 102 14.42 -47.26 22.78
N GLU A 103 15.05 -47.20 23.97
CA GLU A 103 15.11 -45.97 24.78
C GLU A 103 15.85 -44.83 24.05
N ARG A 104 16.94 -45.13 23.35
CA ARG A 104 17.61 -44.13 22.50
C ARG A 104 16.71 -43.68 21.35
N GLN A 105 15.95 -44.59 20.73
CA GLN A 105 14.99 -44.25 19.69
C GLN A 105 13.85 -43.37 20.22
N LYS A 106 13.27 -43.73 21.37
CA LYS A 106 12.27 -42.92 22.09
C LYS A 106 12.78 -41.51 22.34
N LYS A 107 13.96 -41.38 22.94
CA LYS A 107 14.59 -40.07 23.20
C LYS A 107 14.82 -39.27 21.92
N SER A 108 15.25 -39.92 20.84
CA SER A 108 15.44 -39.27 19.53
C SER A 108 14.13 -38.73 18.95
N ILE A 109 13.06 -39.54 18.97
CA ILE A 109 11.72 -39.12 18.52
C ILE A 109 11.20 -37.98 19.39
N GLN A 110 11.40 -38.05 20.70
CA GLN A 110 11.00 -36.99 21.62
C GLN A 110 11.71 -35.67 21.29
N LEU A 111 13.02 -35.70 21.05
CA LEU A 111 13.77 -34.51 20.63
C LEU A 111 13.27 -33.96 19.28
N GLN A 112 12.85 -34.82 18.35
CA GLN A 112 12.25 -34.37 17.08
C GLN A 112 10.91 -33.68 17.30
N ILE A 113 10.06 -34.21 18.18
CA ILE A 113 8.80 -33.57 18.59
C ILE A 113 9.09 -32.22 19.24
N ASP A 114 10.03 -32.14 20.17
CA ASP A 114 10.40 -30.90 20.87
C ASP A 114 10.98 -29.86 19.90
N ASN A 115 11.79 -30.28 18.93
CA ASN A 115 12.31 -29.43 17.86
C ASN A 115 11.20 -28.90 16.93
N LEU A 116 10.21 -29.73 16.58
CA LEU A 116 9.07 -29.28 15.78
C LEU A 116 8.15 -28.35 16.57
N ASN A 117 7.93 -28.63 17.86
CA ASN A 117 7.12 -27.78 18.73
C ASN A 117 7.74 -26.41 18.95
N SER A 118 9.06 -26.35 19.18
CA SER A 118 9.81 -25.11 19.35
C SER A 118 9.90 -24.28 18.06
N LYS A 119 9.69 -24.87 16.88
CA LYS A 119 9.57 -24.12 15.63
C LYS A 119 8.28 -23.29 15.62
N THR A 120 8.41 -21.99 15.87
CA THR A 120 7.31 -21.02 15.82
C THR A 120 7.00 -20.61 14.38
N LEU A 121 5.75 -20.80 13.96
CA LEU A 121 5.27 -20.29 12.68
C LEU A 121 4.76 -18.85 12.89
N ILE A 122 5.27 -17.90 12.10
CA ILE A 122 4.87 -16.50 12.19
C ILE A 122 3.55 -16.31 11.45
N ALA A 123 2.51 -15.85 12.14
CA ALA A 123 1.23 -15.55 11.52
C ALA A 123 1.35 -14.30 10.63
N PRO A 124 0.70 -14.28 9.45
CA PRO A 124 0.68 -13.09 8.61
C PRO A 124 -0.08 -11.96 9.30
N THR A 125 0.43 -10.74 9.16
CA THR A 125 -0.21 -9.53 9.70
C THR A 125 -1.11 -8.90 8.65
N SER A 126 -2.26 -8.36 9.09
CA SER A 126 -3.19 -7.68 8.20
C SER A 126 -2.54 -6.44 7.57
N PRO A 127 -2.83 -6.11 6.30
CA PRO A 127 -2.33 -4.89 5.69
C PRO A 127 -2.83 -3.66 6.47
N PRO A 128 -1.98 -2.61 6.62
CA PRO A 128 -2.37 -1.39 7.30
C PRO A 128 -3.47 -0.65 6.51
N PRO A 129 -4.34 0.13 7.18
CA PRO A 129 -5.38 0.90 6.51
C PRO A 129 -4.77 1.97 5.59
N THR A 130 -5.29 2.08 4.38
CA THR A 130 -4.86 3.08 3.39
C THR A 130 -5.16 4.49 3.93
N PRO A 131 -4.18 5.42 3.95
CA PRO A 131 -4.43 6.80 4.37
C PRO A 131 -5.51 7.48 3.52
N GLN A 132 -6.35 8.30 4.14
CA GLN A 132 -7.40 9.03 3.44
C GLN A 132 -6.82 10.05 2.45
N LEU A 133 -7.40 10.14 1.26
CA LEU A 133 -7.07 11.17 0.28
C LEU A 133 -7.59 12.52 0.77
N ARG A 134 -6.77 13.57 0.64
CA ARG A 134 -7.28 14.94 0.77
C ARG A 134 -8.14 15.21 -0.45
N SER A 135 -9.40 15.59 -0.25
CA SER A 135 -10.27 16.00 -1.34
C SER A 135 -9.73 17.25 -2.03
N LEU A 136 -9.82 17.30 -3.36
CA LEU A 136 -9.51 18.52 -4.09
C LEU A 136 -10.44 19.66 -3.63
N PRO A 137 -9.95 20.91 -3.52
CA PRO A 137 -10.80 22.06 -3.24
C PRO A 137 -11.88 22.19 -4.33
N PRO A 138 -13.01 22.87 -4.09
CA PRO A 138 -14.02 23.08 -5.13
C PRO A 138 -13.43 23.90 -6.29
N ALA A 139 -13.92 23.65 -7.51
CA ALA A 139 -13.52 24.40 -8.70
C ALA A 139 -14.17 25.80 -8.67
N ALA A 140 -13.52 26.74 -7.98
CA ALA A 140 -13.93 28.13 -7.97
C ALA A 140 -13.20 28.89 -9.08
N PHE A 141 -13.96 29.54 -9.97
CA PHE A 141 -13.46 30.42 -11.03
C PHE A 141 -14.05 31.83 -10.93
N GLU A 142 -14.51 32.20 -9.73
CA GLU A 142 -15.24 33.44 -9.47
C GLU A 142 -14.34 34.66 -9.69
N GLU A 143 -13.05 34.56 -9.34
CA GLU A 143 -12.07 35.61 -9.55
C GLU A 143 -11.82 35.86 -11.05
N GLU A 144 -11.62 34.81 -11.85
CA GLU A 144 -11.42 34.94 -13.28
C GLU A 144 -12.67 35.46 -14.00
N GLN A 145 -13.86 35.03 -13.54
CA GLN A 145 -15.14 35.54 -14.06
C GLN A 145 -15.33 37.02 -13.71
N ALA A 146 -15.01 37.43 -12.48
CA ALA A 146 -15.05 38.83 -12.06
C ALA A 146 -14.08 39.68 -12.92
N ASN A 147 -12.86 39.22 -13.14
CA ASN A 147 -11.87 39.88 -14.00
C ASN A 147 -12.37 40.04 -15.45
N ILE A 148 -12.99 39.00 -16.02
CA ILE A 148 -13.61 39.08 -17.35
C ILE A 148 -14.73 40.12 -17.37
N SER A 149 -15.60 40.14 -16.35
CA SER A 149 -16.70 41.09 -16.27
C SER A 149 -16.21 42.53 -16.20
N GLN A 150 -15.14 42.78 -15.43
CA GLN A 150 -14.50 44.08 -15.33
C GLN A 150 -13.88 44.51 -16.66
N ALA A 151 -13.17 43.61 -17.35
CA ALA A 151 -12.58 43.89 -18.65
C ALA A 151 -13.64 44.15 -19.74
N GLN A 152 -14.77 43.41 -19.71
CA GLN A 152 -15.91 43.66 -20.58
C GLN A 152 -16.52 45.04 -20.36
N LEU A 153 -16.67 45.45 -19.10
CA LEU A 153 -17.19 46.77 -18.74
C LEU A 153 -16.26 47.88 -19.26
N LYS A 154 -14.94 47.75 -19.05
CA LYS A 154 -13.94 48.70 -19.57
C LYS A 154 -14.00 48.81 -21.09
N LEU A 155 -14.05 47.68 -21.79
CA LEU A 155 -14.18 47.66 -23.25
C LEU A 155 -15.46 48.37 -23.70
N LYS A 156 -16.59 48.09 -23.04
CA LYS A 156 -17.87 48.75 -23.35
C LYS A 156 -17.77 50.26 -23.15
N GLN A 157 -17.15 50.71 -22.06
CA GLN A 157 -16.91 52.13 -21.78
C GLN A 157 -16.02 52.77 -22.84
N ALA A 158 -14.87 52.16 -23.17
CA ALA A 158 -13.95 52.66 -24.18
C ALA A 158 -14.61 52.78 -25.57
N ARG A 159 -15.38 51.76 -25.98
CA ARG A 159 -16.13 51.79 -27.24
C ARG A 159 -17.22 52.86 -27.25
N ALA A 160 -17.93 53.06 -26.13
CA ALA A 160 -18.94 54.11 -26.02
C ALA A 160 -18.32 55.51 -26.14
N VAL A 161 -17.18 55.75 -25.46
CA VAL A 161 -16.44 57.01 -25.56
C VAL A 161 -15.97 57.24 -27.00
N LEU A 162 -15.34 56.25 -27.63
CA LEU A 162 -14.91 56.34 -29.02
C LEU A 162 -16.08 56.62 -29.96
N ALA A 163 -17.21 55.93 -29.82
CA ALA A 163 -18.38 56.15 -30.67
C ALA A 163 -18.99 57.55 -30.49
N SER A 164 -19.01 58.06 -29.25
CA SER A 164 -19.55 59.40 -28.97
C SER A 164 -18.63 60.52 -29.49
N ARG A 165 -17.31 60.36 -29.38
CA ARG A 165 -16.33 61.39 -29.76
C ARG A 165 -15.91 61.32 -31.21
N SER A 166 -15.89 60.14 -31.83
CA SER A 166 -15.46 59.99 -33.23
C SER A 166 -16.28 60.86 -34.17
N LYS A 167 -17.59 60.98 -33.96
CA LYS A 167 -18.47 61.84 -34.77
C LYS A 167 -18.09 63.32 -34.69
N LEU A 168 -17.69 63.79 -33.51
CA LEU A 168 -17.24 65.17 -33.28
C LEU A 168 -15.82 65.42 -33.80
N LEU A 169 -14.94 64.44 -33.71
CA LEU A 169 -13.53 64.55 -34.10
C LEU A 169 -13.30 64.38 -35.60
N THR A 170 -14.23 63.72 -36.31
CA THR A 170 -14.17 63.57 -37.77
C THR A 170 -14.84 64.70 -38.53
N THR A 171 -15.63 65.53 -37.85
CA THR A 171 -16.23 66.72 -38.46
C THR A 171 -15.23 67.88 -38.40
N ASP A 172 -15.02 68.50 -39.56
CA ASP A 172 -14.14 69.65 -39.73
C ASP A 172 -14.63 70.83 -38.89
N ASN A 173 -13.73 71.63 -38.32
CA ASN A 173 -14.13 72.74 -37.44
C ASN A 173 -14.71 73.89 -38.29
N PRO A 174 -16.04 74.14 -38.25
CA PRO A 174 -16.69 75.10 -39.16
C PRO A 174 -16.23 76.54 -38.90
N GLU A 175 -15.89 76.89 -37.65
CA GLU A 175 -15.44 78.24 -37.31
C GLU A 175 -14.04 78.51 -37.89
N ARG A 176 -13.12 77.55 -37.73
CA ARG A 176 -11.75 77.66 -38.28
C ARG A 176 -11.75 77.70 -39.81
N ARG A 177 -12.64 76.95 -40.44
CA ARG A 177 -12.81 76.97 -41.89
C ARG A 177 -13.36 78.31 -42.37
N ALA A 178 -14.36 78.86 -41.68
CA ALA A 178 -14.88 80.18 -41.99
C ALA A 178 -13.82 81.29 -41.82
N GLU A 179 -12.96 81.21 -40.79
CA GLU A 179 -11.81 82.11 -40.61
C GLU A 179 -10.84 82.05 -41.79
N PHE A 180 -10.48 80.85 -42.24
CA PHE A 180 -9.60 80.64 -43.40
C PHE A 180 -10.23 81.16 -44.71
N GLU A 181 -11.49 80.85 -44.97
CA GLU A 181 -12.22 81.32 -46.16
C GLU A 181 -12.33 82.85 -46.17
N LYS A 182 -12.54 83.48 -45.01
CA LYS A 182 -12.57 84.95 -44.87
C LYS A 182 -11.20 85.58 -45.14
N ALA A 183 -10.12 85.00 -44.61
CA ALA A 183 -8.76 85.47 -44.87
C ALA A 183 -8.40 85.32 -46.36
N GLY A 184 -8.80 84.21 -46.98
CA GLY A 184 -8.62 83.98 -48.42
C GLY A 184 -9.38 84.98 -49.29
N ALA A 185 -10.62 85.32 -48.92
CA ALA A 185 -11.39 86.36 -49.59
C ALA A 185 -10.75 87.76 -49.45
N ALA A 186 -10.20 88.07 -48.26
CA ALA A 186 -9.48 89.33 -48.04
C ALA A 186 -8.21 89.43 -48.90
N LEU A 187 -7.45 88.34 -49.01
CA LEU A 187 -6.29 88.24 -49.91
C LEU A 187 -6.69 88.49 -51.37
N ALA A 188 -7.73 87.81 -51.85
CA ALA A 188 -8.21 87.95 -53.23
C ALA A 188 -8.66 89.39 -53.55
N LEU A 189 -9.32 90.05 -52.59
CA LEU A 189 -9.71 91.45 -52.74
C LEU A 189 -8.52 92.40 -52.72
N ALA A 190 -7.50 92.12 -51.89
CA ALA A 190 -6.25 92.89 -51.88
C ALA A 190 -5.45 92.71 -53.19
N SER A 191 -5.40 91.50 -53.75
CA SER A 191 -4.74 91.25 -55.05
C SER A 191 -5.46 91.97 -56.19
N GLN A 192 -6.79 91.93 -56.21
CA GLN A 192 -7.58 92.65 -57.23
C GLN A 192 -7.33 94.16 -57.18
N LYS A 193 -7.29 94.76 -55.97
CA LYS A 193 -6.99 96.19 -55.82
C LYS A 193 -5.61 96.57 -56.33
N ILE A 194 -4.60 95.72 -56.13
CA ILE A 194 -3.25 95.94 -56.69
C ILE A 194 -3.30 95.89 -58.21
N GLU A 195 -3.94 94.88 -58.78
CA GLU A 195 -4.05 94.71 -60.22
C GLU A 195 -4.76 95.91 -60.88
N GLU A 196 -5.87 96.37 -60.30
CA GLU A 196 -6.57 97.58 -60.74
C GLU A 196 -5.70 98.85 -60.65
N GLN A 197 -4.93 98.98 -59.56
CA GLN A 197 -4.03 100.12 -59.35
C GLN A 197 -2.83 100.09 -60.31
N GLU A 198 -2.28 98.92 -60.62
CA GLU A 198 -1.21 98.71 -61.60
C GLU A 198 -1.69 99.05 -63.01
N GLN A 199 -2.88 98.59 -63.40
CA GLN A 199 -3.51 98.94 -64.67
C GLN A 199 -3.76 100.45 -64.78
N MET A 200 -4.23 101.08 -63.69
CA MET A 200 -4.40 102.53 -63.64
C MET A 200 -3.05 103.23 -63.86
N ILE A 201 -1.99 102.88 -63.12
CA ILE A 201 -0.66 103.47 -63.27
C ILE A 201 -0.11 103.28 -64.70
N ALA A 202 -0.33 102.12 -65.31
CA ALA A 202 0.05 101.85 -66.70
C ALA A 202 -0.66 102.81 -67.68
N ALA A 203 -1.99 102.93 -67.57
CA ALA A 203 -2.76 103.87 -68.39
C ALA A 203 -2.35 105.34 -68.17
N MET A 204 -2.05 105.71 -66.93
CA MET A 204 -1.59 107.06 -66.57
C MET A 204 -0.21 107.39 -67.16
N ASN A 205 0.70 106.41 -67.23
CA ASN A 205 1.99 106.54 -67.90
C ASN A 205 1.83 106.72 -69.41
N ASP A 206 0.93 105.98 -70.05
CA ASP A 206 0.64 106.11 -71.49
C ASP A 206 0.09 107.49 -71.85
N MET A 207 -0.69 108.10 -70.95
CA MET A 207 -1.25 109.45 -71.11
C MET A 207 -0.27 110.59 -70.76
N LYS A 208 0.99 110.29 -70.39
CA LYS A 208 2.03 111.28 -70.02
C LYS A 208 1.57 112.28 -68.95
N MET A 209 0.90 111.79 -67.90
CA MET A 209 0.49 112.65 -66.79
C MET A 209 1.68 113.23 -66.01
N GLN A 210 1.39 114.28 -65.21
CA GLN A 210 2.39 114.99 -64.41
C GLN A 210 3.12 114.05 -63.43
N PRO A 211 4.43 114.22 -63.22
CA PRO A 211 5.25 113.30 -62.44
C PRO A 211 4.85 113.23 -60.96
N GLU A 212 4.31 114.30 -60.38
CA GLU A 212 3.84 114.33 -59.00
C GLU A 212 2.65 113.39 -58.76
N ILE A 213 1.75 113.29 -59.74
CA ILE A 213 0.59 112.39 -59.69
C ILE A 213 1.08 110.94 -59.75
N LEU A 214 2.05 110.64 -60.62
CA LEU A 214 2.64 109.31 -60.71
C LEU A 214 3.32 108.89 -59.41
N GLN A 215 4.02 109.79 -58.72
CA GLN A 215 4.63 109.50 -57.41
C GLN A 215 3.59 109.20 -56.32
N HIS A 216 2.49 109.97 -56.27
CA HIS A 216 1.40 109.71 -55.33
C HIS A 216 0.80 108.32 -55.56
N GLU A 217 0.50 107.95 -56.80
CA GLU A 217 -0.09 106.66 -57.14
C GLU A 217 0.88 105.49 -56.92
N GLN A 218 2.18 105.69 -57.16
CA GLN A 218 3.22 104.73 -56.76
C GLN A 218 3.27 104.52 -55.23
N SER A 219 3.12 105.59 -54.45
CA SER A 219 3.07 105.48 -52.99
C SER A 219 1.83 104.72 -52.50
N LYS A 220 0.70 104.87 -53.21
CA LYS A 220 -0.55 104.14 -52.95
C LYS A 220 -0.41 102.66 -53.29
N LEU A 221 0.22 102.33 -54.43
CA LEU A 221 0.57 100.96 -54.79
C LEU A 221 1.45 100.30 -53.72
N LYS A 222 2.46 101.01 -53.20
CA LYS A 222 3.31 100.50 -52.10
C LYS A 222 2.52 100.21 -50.83
N LYS A 223 1.50 101.03 -50.50
CA LYS A 223 0.57 100.76 -49.38
C LYS A 223 -0.25 99.50 -49.64
N LEU A 224 -0.84 99.35 -50.83
CA LEU A 224 -1.60 98.16 -51.21
C LEU A 224 -0.74 96.89 -51.18
N GLN A 225 0.52 96.96 -51.62
CA GLN A 225 1.47 95.85 -51.51
C GLN A 225 1.72 95.44 -50.05
N SER A 226 1.80 96.41 -49.13
CA SER A 226 1.89 96.12 -47.69
C SER A 226 0.62 95.46 -47.15
N GLU A 227 -0.56 95.88 -47.61
CA GLU A 227 -1.85 95.26 -47.26
C GLU A 227 -1.94 93.81 -47.78
N LEU A 228 -1.48 93.55 -49.01
CA LEU A 228 -1.41 92.19 -49.55
C LEU A 228 -0.49 91.29 -48.75
N ASN A 229 0.71 91.77 -48.39
CA ASN A 229 1.64 91.01 -47.55
C ASN A 229 1.02 90.68 -46.18
N GLN A 230 0.26 91.62 -45.61
CA GLN A 230 -0.46 91.39 -44.36
C GLN A 230 -1.58 90.34 -44.52
N ALA A 231 -2.38 90.44 -45.58
CA ALA A 231 -3.43 89.45 -45.89
C ALA A 231 -2.84 88.05 -46.15
N GLN A 232 -1.68 87.98 -46.81
CA GLN A 232 -0.97 86.72 -47.03
C GLN A 232 -0.51 86.06 -45.73
N SER A 233 0.03 86.86 -44.81
CA SER A 233 0.41 86.37 -43.47
C SER A 233 -0.81 85.89 -42.67
N GLU A 234 -1.96 86.56 -42.81
CA GLU A 234 -3.21 86.14 -42.16
C GLU A 234 -3.75 84.80 -42.72
N VAL A 235 -3.68 84.59 -44.03
CA VAL A 235 -4.01 83.31 -44.67
C VAL A 235 -3.08 82.21 -44.16
N GLU A 236 -1.78 82.44 -44.11
CA GLU A 236 -0.82 81.45 -43.60
C GLU A 236 -1.08 81.11 -42.12
N GLN A 237 -1.38 82.12 -41.30
CA GLN A 237 -1.70 81.91 -39.88
C GLN A 237 -3.01 81.12 -39.69
N THR A 238 -4.06 81.45 -40.45
CA THR A 238 -5.35 80.74 -40.37
C THR A 238 -5.25 79.31 -40.92
N GLN A 239 -4.46 79.11 -41.98
CA GLN A 239 -4.14 77.78 -42.51
C GLN A 239 -3.39 76.94 -41.48
N ALA A 240 -2.39 77.50 -40.81
CA ALA A 240 -1.65 76.82 -39.74
C ALA A 240 -2.55 76.47 -38.54
N LYS A 241 -3.48 77.35 -38.16
CA LYS A 241 -4.47 77.08 -37.10
C LYS A 241 -5.41 75.93 -37.47
N LEU A 242 -5.87 75.90 -38.73
CA LEU A 242 -6.76 74.85 -39.22
C LEU A 242 -6.04 73.48 -39.28
N SER A 243 -4.81 73.45 -39.82
CA SER A 243 -4.02 72.21 -39.87
C SER A 243 -3.63 71.70 -38.47
N ALA A 244 -3.28 72.60 -37.54
CA ALA A 244 -3.02 72.24 -36.15
C ALA A 244 -4.25 71.63 -35.47
N ALA A 245 -5.45 72.18 -35.70
CA ALA A 245 -6.69 71.62 -35.17
C ALA A 245 -6.97 70.20 -35.70
N ALA A 246 -6.77 69.97 -37.01
CA ALA A 246 -6.92 68.65 -37.61
C ALA A 246 -5.94 67.61 -37.04
N ILE A 247 -4.69 68.02 -36.76
CA ILE A 247 -3.69 67.16 -36.11
C ILE A 247 -4.12 66.78 -34.69
N VAL A 248 -4.60 67.74 -33.90
CA VAL A 248 -5.07 67.46 -32.53
C VAL A 248 -6.26 66.50 -32.54
N GLN A 249 -7.22 66.70 -33.47
CA GLN A 249 -8.36 65.81 -33.62
C GLN A 249 -7.95 64.38 -34.01
N SER A 250 -7.00 64.24 -34.94
CA SER A 250 -6.52 62.92 -35.37
C SER A 250 -5.75 62.20 -34.26
N GLN A 251 -4.92 62.92 -33.50
CA GLN A 251 -4.23 62.39 -32.32
C GLN A 251 -5.20 61.92 -31.23
N GLU A 252 -6.25 62.69 -30.94
CA GLU A 252 -7.28 62.28 -29.96
C GLU A 252 -8.01 61.02 -30.43
N LEU A 253 -8.35 60.93 -31.72
CA LEU A 253 -9.00 59.77 -32.31
C LEU A 253 -8.10 58.52 -32.20
N GLU A 254 -6.83 58.66 -32.55
CA GLU A 254 -5.83 57.58 -32.41
C GLU A 254 -5.72 57.11 -30.96
N GLN A 255 -5.63 58.03 -29.99
CA GLN A 255 -5.58 57.69 -28.57
C GLN A 255 -6.82 56.90 -28.12
N LEU A 256 -8.01 57.31 -28.57
CA LEU A 256 -9.26 56.59 -28.27
C LEU A 256 -9.26 55.19 -28.90
N GLN A 257 -8.73 55.03 -30.11
CA GLN A 257 -8.59 53.72 -30.76
C GLN A 257 -7.60 52.82 -30.00
N THR A 258 -6.46 53.35 -29.57
CA THR A 258 -5.49 52.63 -28.75
C THR A 258 -6.12 52.17 -27.43
N ASN A 259 -6.93 53.02 -26.78
CA ASN A 259 -7.64 52.67 -25.56
C ASN A 259 -8.63 51.51 -25.75
N VAL A 260 -9.34 51.48 -26.89
CA VAL A 260 -10.22 50.34 -27.24
C VAL A 260 -9.39 49.06 -27.47
N ALA A 261 -8.29 49.14 -28.22
CA ALA A 261 -7.41 48.00 -28.47
C ALA A 261 -6.80 47.44 -27.17
N LEU A 262 -6.41 48.33 -26.25
CA LEU A 262 -5.92 47.95 -24.92
C LEU A 262 -6.99 47.22 -24.10
N ALA A 263 -8.22 47.76 -24.06
CA ALA A 263 -9.33 47.11 -23.36
C ALA A 263 -9.72 45.75 -23.97
N GLU A 264 -9.61 45.60 -25.29
CA GLU A 264 -9.79 44.31 -25.97
C GLU A 264 -8.70 43.31 -25.61
N SER A 265 -7.45 43.75 -25.54
CA SER A 265 -6.32 42.95 -25.07
C SER A 265 -6.52 42.49 -23.63
N GLU A 266 -6.93 43.38 -22.72
CA GLU A 266 -7.23 43.04 -21.32
C GLU A 266 -8.33 41.96 -21.22
N LEU A 267 -9.39 42.08 -22.03
CA LEU A 267 -10.45 41.07 -22.09
C LEU A 267 -9.92 39.72 -22.59
N LYS A 268 -9.07 39.73 -23.62
CA LYS A 268 -8.45 38.52 -24.17
C LYS A 268 -7.56 37.82 -23.14
N VAL A 269 -6.73 38.58 -22.42
CA VAL A 269 -5.88 38.05 -21.35
C VAL A 269 -6.73 37.45 -20.23
N SER A 270 -7.79 38.14 -19.81
CA SER A 270 -8.69 37.64 -18.76
C SER A 270 -9.39 36.32 -19.16
N LYS A 271 -9.84 36.20 -20.42
CA LYS A 271 -10.38 34.94 -20.95
C LYS A 271 -9.33 33.83 -21.02
N SER A 272 -8.10 34.16 -21.41
CA SER A 272 -7.01 33.19 -21.44
C SER A 272 -6.69 32.67 -20.03
N ARG A 273 -6.68 33.55 -19.02
CA ARG A 273 -6.47 33.16 -17.61
C ARG A 273 -7.54 32.18 -17.13
N LEU A 274 -8.81 32.42 -17.45
CA LEU A 274 -9.90 31.49 -17.15
C LEU A 274 -9.66 30.11 -17.78
N GLU A 275 -9.24 30.08 -19.04
CA GLU A 275 -8.98 28.81 -19.73
C GLU A 275 -7.76 28.07 -19.15
N THR A 276 -6.71 28.80 -18.78
CA THR A 276 -5.57 28.24 -18.05
C THR A 276 -6.00 27.69 -16.68
N ALA A 277 -6.86 28.39 -15.95
CA ALA A 277 -7.38 27.91 -14.67
C ALA A 277 -8.20 26.62 -14.84
N ARG A 278 -9.05 26.55 -15.88
CA ARG A 278 -9.84 25.34 -16.20
C ARG A 278 -8.98 24.15 -16.59
N THR A 279 -8.00 24.36 -17.45
CA THR A 279 -7.08 23.28 -17.88
C THR A 279 -6.22 22.81 -16.70
N HIS A 280 -5.72 23.73 -15.87
CA HIS A 280 -5.00 23.39 -14.65
C HIS A 280 -5.88 22.55 -13.70
N ARG A 281 -7.14 22.93 -13.53
CA ARG A 281 -8.11 22.17 -12.75
C ARG A 281 -8.32 20.76 -13.31
N GLN A 282 -8.50 20.61 -14.61
CA GLN A 282 -8.67 19.32 -15.26
C GLN A 282 -7.45 18.40 -15.05
N VAL A 283 -6.24 18.96 -15.10
CA VAL A 283 -5.00 18.21 -14.82
C VAL A 283 -4.96 17.74 -13.37
N GLN A 284 -5.34 18.60 -12.40
CA GLN A 284 -5.40 18.22 -10.99
C GLN A 284 -6.43 17.11 -10.74
N GLU A 285 -7.62 17.21 -11.33
CA GLU A 285 -8.68 16.19 -11.22
C GLU A 285 -8.22 14.85 -11.82
N TYR A 286 -7.59 14.89 -12.99
CA TYR A 286 -7.01 13.70 -13.60
C TYR A 286 -5.94 13.07 -12.70
N GLN A 287 -5.00 13.86 -12.18
CA GLN A 287 -3.97 13.36 -11.27
C GLN A 287 -4.56 12.73 -10.01
N ALA A 288 -5.57 13.36 -9.40
CA ALA A 288 -6.27 12.81 -8.24
C ALA A 288 -6.96 11.47 -8.56
N SER A 289 -7.63 11.35 -9.72
CA SER A 289 -8.28 10.10 -10.14
C SER A 289 -7.28 8.95 -10.38
N VAL A 290 -6.11 9.28 -10.95
CA VAL A 290 -5.03 8.30 -11.15
C VAL A 290 -4.46 7.86 -9.81
N GLU A 291 -4.31 8.77 -8.85
CA GLU A 291 -3.84 8.45 -7.51
C GLU A 291 -4.84 7.56 -6.74
N GLU A 292 -6.13 7.88 -6.83
CA GLU A 292 -7.20 7.06 -6.26
C GLU A 292 -7.20 5.64 -6.83
N SER A 293 -7.06 5.53 -8.15
CA SER A 293 -6.97 4.22 -8.84
C SER A 293 -5.74 3.43 -8.38
N LYS A 294 -4.57 4.07 -8.26
CA LYS A 294 -3.35 3.42 -7.77
C LYS A 294 -3.48 2.93 -6.34
N ARG A 295 -4.12 3.70 -5.45
CA ARG A 295 -4.36 3.29 -4.06
C ARG A 295 -5.33 2.12 -3.98
N SER A 296 -6.43 2.16 -4.73
CA SER A 296 -7.39 1.06 -4.79
C SER A 296 -6.75 -0.24 -5.28
N GLN A 297 -5.90 -0.16 -6.31
CA GLN A 297 -5.12 -1.30 -6.79
C GLN A 297 -4.14 -1.81 -5.74
N SER A 298 -3.39 -0.92 -5.09
CA SER A 298 -2.45 -1.28 -4.01
C SER A 298 -3.16 -1.95 -2.84
N GLU A 299 -4.35 -1.48 -2.46
CA GLU A 299 -5.15 -2.06 -1.40
C GLU A 299 -5.63 -3.47 -1.78
N THR A 300 -6.11 -3.63 -3.02
CA THR A 300 -6.53 -4.93 -3.55
C THR A 300 -5.36 -5.91 -3.58
N GLN A 301 -4.19 -5.47 -4.03
CA GLN A 301 -2.98 -6.28 -4.07
C GLN A 301 -2.53 -6.68 -2.66
N ALA A 302 -2.49 -5.74 -1.72
CA ALA A 302 -2.12 -6.02 -0.33
C ALA A 302 -3.07 -7.02 0.35
N LYS A 303 -4.38 -6.94 0.04
CA LYS A 303 -5.38 -7.92 0.48
C LYS A 303 -5.11 -9.32 -0.11
N GLN A 304 -4.83 -9.40 -1.40
CA GLN A 304 -4.51 -10.68 -2.06
C GLN A 304 -3.24 -11.31 -1.52
N ASP A 305 -2.20 -10.51 -1.29
CA ASP A 305 -0.94 -10.99 -0.73
C ASP A 305 -1.12 -11.48 0.71
N PHE A 306 -1.90 -10.77 1.52
CA PHE A 306 -2.28 -11.22 2.85
C PHE A 306 -3.05 -12.56 2.82
N GLU A 307 -4.03 -12.71 1.92
CA GLU A 307 -4.77 -13.97 1.76
C GLU A 307 -3.84 -15.13 1.36
N ARG A 308 -2.91 -14.89 0.42
CA ARG A 308 -1.90 -15.89 0.03
C ARG A 308 -1.01 -16.29 1.19
N SER A 309 -0.48 -15.35 1.95
CA SER A 309 0.34 -15.64 3.13
C SER A 309 -0.46 -16.38 4.20
N ARG A 310 -1.77 -16.10 4.35
CA ARG A 310 -2.65 -16.82 5.27
C ARG A 310 -2.81 -18.28 4.89
N LEU A 311 -3.03 -18.57 3.60
CA LEU A 311 -3.13 -19.95 3.11
C LEU A 311 -1.83 -20.73 3.31
N GLN A 312 -0.68 -20.12 3.00
CA GLN A 312 0.62 -20.73 3.23
C GLN A 312 0.89 -21.03 4.72
N TYR A 313 0.51 -20.11 5.59
CA TYR A 313 0.59 -20.31 7.04
C TYR A 313 -0.28 -21.50 7.48
N GLU A 314 -1.53 -21.57 7.02
CA GLU A 314 -2.44 -22.67 7.34
C GLU A 314 -1.90 -24.03 6.84
N GLU A 315 -1.34 -24.09 5.64
CA GLU A 315 -0.65 -25.29 5.13
C GLU A 315 0.56 -25.68 5.98
N ALA A 316 1.38 -24.71 6.39
CA ALA A 316 2.53 -24.97 7.26
C ALA A 316 2.12 -25.51 8.63
N VAL A 317 1.03 -25.00 9.20
CA VAL A 317 0.44 -25.51 10.44
C VAL A 317 -0.04 -26.96 10.24
N ARG A 318 -0.84 -27.22 9.20
CA ARG A 318 -1.31 -28.59 8.89
C ARG A 318 -0.18 -29.58 8.69
N ASN A 319 0.88 -29.18 7.99
CA ASN A 319 2.05 -30.03 7.76
C ASN A 319 2.81 -30.31 9.06
N LYS A 320 2.94 -29.31 9.95
CA LYS A 320 3.52 -29.49 11.28
C LYS A 320 2.69 -30.48 12.11
N ASP A 321 1.37 -30.31 12.12
CA ASP A 321 0.46 -31.17 12.88
C ASP A 321 0.49 -32.62 12.37
N TYR A 322 0.54 -32.81 11.06
CA TYR A 322 0.69 -34.13 10.46
C TYR A 322 2.01 -34.80 10.87
N GLN A 323 3.13 -34.06 10.85
CA GLN A 323 4.43 -34.59 11.29
C GLN A 323 4.42 -34.93 12.77
N LEU A 324 3.81 -34.10 13.61
CA LEU A 324 3.66 -34.38 15.04
C LEU A 324 2.81 -35.63 15.29
N ALA A 325 1.70 -35.80 14.56
CA ALA A 325 0.87 -37.01 14.66
C ALA A 325 1.65 -38.27 14.23
N GLN A 326 2.40 -38.19 13.12
CA GLN A 326 3.24 -39.30 12.65
C GLN A 326 4.34 -39.67 13.65
N LEU A 327 5.01 -38.68 14.24
CA LEU A 327 5.99 -38.91 15.30
C LEU A 327 5.33 -39.47 16.56
N GLY A 328 4.14 -39.01 16.93
CA GLY A 328 3.35 -39.55 18.03
C GLY A 328 3.00 -41.03 17.86
N ILE A 329 2.59 -41.44 16.66
CA ILE A 329 2.35 -42.86 16.34
C ILE A 329 3.64 -43.67 16.48
N SER A 330 4.76 -43.16 15.97
CA SER A 330 6.05 -43.87 16.06
C SER A 330 6.56 -43.96 17.50
N LEU A 331 6.33 -42.92 18.32
CA LEU A 331 6.63 -42.91 19.74
C LEU A 331 5.82 -43.99 20.47
N SER A 332 4.50 -44.02 20.27
CA SER A 332 3.62 -45.03 20.86
C SER A 332 4.07 -46.44 20.49
N THR A 333 4.41 -46.67 19.21
CA THR A 333 4.89 -47.98 18.74
C THR A 333 6.19 -48.41 19.43
N VAL A 334 7.12 -47.48 19.70
CA VAL A 334 8.37 -47.76 20.42
C VAL A 334 8.09 -48.01 21.90
N GLU A 335 7.14 -47.29 22.50
CA GLU A 335 6.72 -47.48 23.88
C GLU A 335 6.05 -48.85 24.09
N ASP A 336 5.17 -49.27 23.18
CA ASP A 336 4.55 -50.59 23.20
C ASP A 336 5.62 -51.68 23.13
N LYS A 337 6.59 -51.56 22.20
CA LYS A 337 7.72 -52.50 22.11
C LYS A 337 8.59 -52.52 23.36
N LEU A 338 8.81 -51.37 24.01
CA LEU A 338 9.56 -51.29 25.27
C LEU A 338 8.82 -51.99 26.42
N ALA A 339 7.50 -51.87 26.46
CA ALA A 339 6.64 -52.54 27.43
C ALA A 339 6.59 -54.06 27.19
N ASP A 340 6.63 -54.49 25.93
CA ASP A 340 6.65 -55.90 25.53
C ASP A 340 7.97 -56.61 25.88
N ILE A 341 9.09 -55.90 26.11
CA ILE A 341 10.36 -56.53 26.51
C ILE A 341 10.23 -57.10 27.93
N PRO A 342 10.21 -58.44 28.08
CA PRO A 342 9.99 -59.08 29.36
C PRO A 342 11.16 -58.81 30.31
N ILE A 343 10.85 -58.50 31.57
CA ILE A 343 11.83 -58.36 32.65
C ILE A 343 11.50 -59.35 33.77
N VAL A 344 12.42 -60.27 34.04
CA VAL A 344 12.22 -61.30 35.08
C VAL A 344 12.93 -60.83 36.34
N ARG A 345 12.16 -60.61 37.41
CA ARG A 345 12.66 -60.16 38.72
C ARG A 345 12.65 -61.30 39.73
N SER A 346 13.55 -61.23 40.70
CA SER A 346 13.55 -62.16 41.82
C SER A 346 12.37 -61.90 42.75
N PRO A 347 11.53 -62.90 43.06
CA PRO A 347 10.43 -62.75 44.01
C PRO A 347 10.91 -62.79 45.46
N ARG A 348 12.21 -63.02 45.72
CA ARG A 348 12.78 -63.05 47.07
C ARG A 348 14.29 -62.81 47.09
N SER A 349 14.81 -62.44 48.25
CA SER A 349 16.26 -62.34 48.50
C SER A 349 16.88 -63.72 48.78
N GLY A 350 18.11 -63.95 48.32
CA GLY A 350 18.81 -65.22 48.48
C GLY A 350 20.04 -65.40 47.58
N TYR A 351 20.69 -66.55 47.67
CA TYR A 351 21.86 -66.89 46.84
C TYR A 351 21.50 -67.85 45.70
N VAL A 352 22.12 -67.68 44.54
CA VAL A 352 21.94 -68.60 43.40
C VAL A 352 22.67 -69.92 43.67
N LYS A 353 21.92 -70.96 44.06
CA LYS A 353 22.48 -72.27 44.39
C LYS A 353 22.79 -73.11 43.16
N LYS A 354 21.97 -73.03 42.12
CA LYS A 354 22.13 -73.83 40.89
C LYS A 354 21.43 -73.18 39.71
N ILE A 355 22.12 -73.16 38.57
CA ILE A 355 21.57 -72.79 37.26
C ILE A 355 21.68 -74.05 36.38
N LYS A 356 20.57 -74.50 35.80
CA LYS A 356 20.61 -75.61 34.83
C LYS A 356 21.17 -75.11 33.49
N PRO A 357 21.81 -75.97 32.69
CA PRO A 357 22.17 -75.61 31.32
C PRO A 357 20.91 -75.24 30.53
N TRP A 358 21.04 -74.31 29.59
CA TRP A 358 19.95 -73.86 28.74
C TRP A 358 19.43 -75.00 27.86
N VAL A 359 18.10 -75.11 27.77
CA VAL A 359 17.41 -76.00 26.84
C VAL A 359 16.63 -75.14 25.86
N GLY A 360 17.02 -75.18 24.59
CA GLY A 360 16.43 -74.38 23.53
C GLY A 360 15.42 -75.18 22.69
N LYS A 361 14.27 -74.58 22.39
CA LYS A 361 13.30 -75.07 21.40
C LYS A 361 12.67 -73.87 20.69
N ASP A 362 12.64 -73.89 19.36
CA ASP A 362 11.98 -72.87 18.52
C ASP A 362 12.42 -71.41 18.83
N GLY A 363 13.72 -71.19 19.03
CA GLY A 363 14.28 -69.85 19.28
C GLY A 363 14.08 -69.31 20.70
N LYS A 364 13.45 -70.06 21.61
CA LYS A 364 13.35 -69.74 23.04
C LYS A 364 14.23 -70.67 23.86
N TYR A 365 15.00 -70.10 24.79
CA TYR A 365 15.88 -70.81 25.71
C TYR A 365 15.28 -70.79 27.10
N THR A 366 15.16 -71.98 27.71
CA THR A 366 14.65 -72.15 29.07
C THR A 366 15.74 -72.64 30.01
N THR A 367 15.81 -72.07 31.21
CA THR A 367 16.66 -72.58 32.30
C THR A 367 15.89 -72.58 33.62
N THR A 368 16.26 -73.50 34.52
CA THR A 368 15.74 -73.51 35.89
C THR A 368 16.80 -72.96 36.84
N ILE A 369 16.47 -71.88 37.55
CA ILE A 369 17.31 -71.30 38.60
C ILE A 369 16.76 -71.72 39.96
N THR A 370 17.66 -72.18 40.84
CA THR A 370 17.34 -72.50 42.23
C THR A 370 17.97 -71.44 43.13
N ILE A 371 17.13 -70.61 43.77
CA ILE A 371 17.55 -69.59 44.73
C ILE A 371 17.40 -70.18 46.13
N ALA A 372 18.42 -70.13 46.99
CA ALA A 372 18.34 -70.48 48.40
C ALA A 372 18.14 -69.22 49.25
N ALA A 373 17.46 -69.30 50.39
CA ALA A 373 17.25 -68.13 51.25
C ALA A 373 18.58 -67.60 51.81
N ALA A 374 18.70 -66.29 51.97
CA ALA A 374 19.83 -65.70 52.68
C ALA A 374 19.64 -65.96 54.18
N ASP A 375 20.52 -66.74 54.78
CA ASP A 375 20.49 -67.01 56.22
C ASP A 375 20.67 -65.70 57.00
N ILE A 376 19.71 -65.42 57.88
CA ILE A 376 19.78 -64.28 58.81
C ILE A 376 20.85 -64.63 59.86
N SER A 377 22.07 -64.14 59.63
CA SER A 377 23.32 -64.18 60.44
C SER A 377 23.16 -64.35 61.96
N PRO A 378 24.12 -64.97 62.71
CA PRO A 378 25.39 -64.26 63.01
C PRO A 378 26.67 -65.10 63.32
N LYS A 379 27.82 -64.39 63.22
CA LYS A 379 29.05 -64.48 64.06
C LYS A 379 30.09 -65.61 63.90
N ASN A 380 31.34 -65.12 63.79
CA ASN A 380 32.63 -65.57 64.38
C ASN A 380 33.25 -66.89 63.86
N GLY A 381 34.54 -67.00 63.55
CA GLY A 381 35.68 -66.09 63.61
C GLY A 381 36.99 -66.88 63.42
N VAL A 382 38.07 -66.16 63.05
CA VAL A 382 39.51 -66.49 63.24
C VAL A 382 40.02 -67.73 62.46
N GLY A 383 41.13 -67.77 61.72
CA GLY A 383 42.30 -66.95 61.43
C GLY A 383 43.29 -67.91 60.72
N THR A 384 44.08 -67.51 59.72
CA THR A 384 45.54 -67.32 59.89
C THR A 384 46.18 -66.65 58.65
N LYS A 385 47.24 -65.92 58.95
CA LYS A 385 48.04 -65.01 58.14
C LYS A 385 48.97 -65.68 57.10
N SER A 386 49.21 -64.99 55.99
CA SER A 386 50.56 -64.79 55.40
C SER A 386 50.63 -63.47 54.61
N LYS A 387 51.82 -62.88 54.60
CA LYS A 387 52.20 -61.44 54.52
C LYS A 387 52.54 -60.98 53.05
N PRO A 388 53.06 -59.75 52.77
CA PRO A 388 52.59 -58.85 51.70
C PRO A 388 53.64 -58.58 50.59
N PRO A 389 53.42 -57.61 49.68
CA PRO A 389 54.20 -56.38 49.80
C PRO A 389 53.45 -55.05 49.51
N THR A 390 53.69 -54.09 50.42
CA THR A 390 53.88 -52.62 50.30
C THR A 390 54.63 -52.25 49.01
N THR A 391 54.45 -51.16 48.24
CA THR A 391 53.87 -49.79 48.33
C THR A 391 53.86 -49.28 46.87
N THR A 392 53.06 -48.27 46.48
CA THR A 392 53.53 -46.88 46.33
C THR A 392 52.33 -45.94 46.14
N ASN A 393 52.37 -44.83 46.87
CA ASN A 393 51.41 -43.75 46.90
C ASN A 393 51.55 -42.77 45.72
N ALA A 394 50.50 -41.96 45.59
CA ALA A 394 50.42 -40.62 45.01
C ALA A 394 50.43 -40.53 43.47
N ASP A 395 49.37 -39.98 42.87
CA ASP A 395 49.35 -38.52 42.78
C ASP A 395 47.96 -37.92 42.56
N THR A 396 47.80 -36.79 43.24
CA THR A 396 46.81 -35.73 43.06
C THR A 396 47.17 -34.93 41.81
N ASN A 397 46.23 -34.66 40.90
CA ASN A 397 45.93 -33.27 40.57
C ASN A 397 44.61 -33.12 39.77
N PRO A 398 43.82 -32.07 40.05
CA PRO A 398 42.79 -31.57 39.16
C PRO A 398 43.44 -30.68 38.09
N ASP A 399 42.86 -30.61 36.89
CA ASP A 399 43.12 -29.45 36.05
C ASP A 399 41.87 -29.00 35.31
N ASN A 400 41.83 -27.67 35.24
CA ASN A 400 40.80 -26.77 34.78
C ASN A 400 40.75 -26.72 33.25
N THR A 401 39.59 -26.26 32.78
CA THR A 401 39.23 -25.64 31.50
C THR A 401 40.25 -24.59 30.99
N PRO A 402 40.23 -24.16 29.71
CA PRO A 402 39.05 -23.84 28.88
C PRO A 402 38.74 -24.82 27.73
#